data_AF-A0A5A5S435-F1
#
_entry.id   AF-A0A5A5S435-F1
#
_cell.length_a   1.000
_cell.length_b   1.000
_cell.length_c   1.000
_cell.angle_alpha   90.00
_cell.angle_beta   90.00
_cell.angle_gamma   90.00
#
_symmetry.space_group_name_H-M   'P 1'
#
loop_
_entity.id
_entity.type
_entity.pdbx_description
1 polymer ?
#
loop_
_entity_poly.entity_id
_entity_poly.type
_entity_poly.pdbx_seq_one_letter_code
_entity_poly.pdbx_strand_id
1 'polypeptide(L)'
;MRLRQPYIDLIGIWKGFGYPDRRNFQWDSKARIRIWNGNNCHFVVFSDLDEPDSGTSITNSSENLATFIRRDFHLDGTILWFEHYPRHNTPECIRQANHWQEEVSIVTYTWDGQKYLSPRWVYIKREAAETMIDASLEMKGYRSLSSHYFSCPVLI
;
A
#
# COMPACT_ATOMS: atom_id res chain seq x y z
N MET A 1 -26.34 4.45 -2.66
CA MET A 1 -25.24 4.79 -3.59
C MET A 1 -24.33 3.58 -3.67
N ARG A 2 -23.90 3.12 -4.86
CA ARG A 2 -22.99 1.96 -4.98
C ARG A 2 -21.55 2.48 -4.89
N LEU A 3 -20.80 1.96 -3.91
CA LEU A 3 -19.37 2.26 -3.76
C LEU A 3 -18.60 1.83 -5.01
N ARG A 4 -17.58 2.63 -5.38
CA ARG A 4 -16.69 2.34 -6.49
C ARG A 4 -15.89 1.06 -6.21
N GLN A 5 -15.82 0.20 -7.22
CA GLN A 5 -14.96 -0.98 -7.18
C GLN A 5 -13.57 -0.65 -7.75
N PRO A 6 -12.50 -1.20 -7.17
CA PRO A 6 -11.17 -1.06 -7.75
C PRO A 6 -11.13 -1.82 -9.08
N TYR A 7 -10.40 -1.26 -10.07
CA TYR A 7 -10.14 -1.98 -11.33
C TYR A 7 -8.88 -2.85 -11.24
N ILE A 8 -8.03 -2.61 -10.23
CA ILE A 8 -6.96 -3.50 -9.80
C ILE A 8 -7.13 -3.79 -8.32
N ASP A 9 -7.21 -5.07 -7.96
CA ASP A 9 -7.27 -5.55 -6.58
C ASP A 9 -6.52 -6.88 -6.49
N LEU A 10 -5.34 -6.85 -5.88
CA LEU A 10 -4.39 -7.97 -5.88
C LEU A 10 -3.46 -7.93 -4.68
N ILE A 11 -2.71 -9.02 -4.47
CA ILE A 11 -1.56 -9.04 -3.57
C ILE A 11 -0.31 -8.68 -4.36
N GLY A 12 0.24 -7.51 -4.07
CA GLY A 12 1.52 -7.08 -4.62
C GLY A 12 2.67 -7.72 -3.85
N ILE A 13 3.62 -8.32 -4.56
CA ILE A 13 4.80 -8.94 -3.99
C ILE A 13 6.05 -8.25 -4.53
N TRP A 14 6.91 -7.75 -3.65
CA TRP A 14 8.19 -7.11 -4.01
C TRP A 14 9.33 -7.63 -3.15
N LYS A 15 10.57 -7.36 -3.58
CA LYS A 15 11.75 -7.63 -2.76
C LYS A 15 11.98 -6.49 -1.78
N GLY A 16 11.77 -6.76 -0.50
CA GLY A 16 12.05 -5.84 0.60
C GLY A 16 13.43 -6.08 1.22
N PHE A 17 13.87 -5.12 2.02
CA PHE A 17 15.08 -5.17 2.85
C PHE A 17 14.78 -4.66 4.26
N GLY A 18 15.66 -4.93 5.23
CA GLY A 18 15.60 -4.26 6.55
C GLY A 18 15.30 -5.17 7.75
N TYR A 19 15.54 -6.48 7.68
CA TYR A 19 15.46 -7.32 8.87
C TYR A 19 16.64 -7.02 9.82
N PRO A 20 16.42 -6.81 11.13
CA PRO A 20 17.49 -6.42 12.07
C PRO A 20 18.64 -7.43 12.19
N ASP A 21 18.36 -8.73 12.06
CA ASP A 21 19.32 -9.83 12.22
C ASP A 21 19.95 -10.31 10.90
N ARG A 22 19.43 -9.84 9.74
CA ARG A 22 19.85 -10.27 8.39
C ARG A 22 20.03 -9.06 7.47
N ARG A 23 21.08 -8.29 7.75
CA ARG A 23 21.47 -7.13 6.94
C ARG A 23 21.63 -7.55 5.47
N ASN A 24 20.95 -6.85 4.56
CA ASN A 24 20.96 -7.06 3.10
C ASN A 24 20.32 -8.35 2.57
N PHE A 25 19.62 -9.14 3.40
CA PHE A 25 18.86 -10.27 2.88
C PHE A 25 17.55 -9.80 2.22
N GLN A 26 17.39 -10.12 0.93
CA GLN A 26 16.14 -9.89 0.22
C GLN A 26 15.10 -10.94 0.59
N TRP A 27 13.87 -10.49 0.81
CA TRP A 27 12.75 -11.38 1.07
C TRP A 27 11.46 -10.83 0.44
N ASP A 28 10.52 -11.73 0.21
CA ASP A 28 9.23 -11.37 -0.35
C ASP A 28 8.44 -10.57 0.68
N SER A 29 8.07 -9.36 0.28
CA SER A 29 7.19 -8.49 1.03
C SER A 29 5.88 -8.36 0.29
N LYS A 30 4.78 -8.26 1.04
CA LYS A 30 3.42 -8.43 0.53
C LYS A 30 2.50 -7.37 1.11
N ALA A 31 1.66 -6.81 0.24
CA ALA A 31 0.59 -5.90 0.61
C ALA A 31 -0.56 -6.07 -0.37
N ARG A 32 -1.78 -5.77 0.07
CA ARG A 32 -2.91 -5.65 -0.85
C ARG A 32 -2.80 -4.32 -1.57
N ILE A 33 -2.84 -4.37 -2.89
CA ILE A 33 -2.82 -3.20 -3.76
C ILE A 33 -4.20 -3.02 -4.34
N ARG A 34 -4.77 -1.83 -4.14
CA ARG A 34 -6.02 -1.44 -4.79
C ARG A 34 -5.85 -0.16 -5.57
N ILE A 35 -6.38 -0.15 -6.79
CA ILE A 35 -6.35 1.01 -7.66
C ILE A 35 -7.76 1.31 -8.18
N TRP A 36 -8.19 2.56 -7.99
CA TRP A 36 -9.44 3.09 -8.51
C TRP A 36 -9.16 4.22 -9.49
N ASN A 37 -10.01 4.33 -10.50
CA ASN A 37 -9.97 5.45 -11.43
C ASN A 37 -10.97 6.52 -10.98
N GLY A 38 -10.53 7.78 -10.96
CA GLY A 38 -11.34 8.98 -10.82
C GLY A 38 -11.22 9.85 -12.08
N ASN A 39 -11.94 10.96 -12.12
CA ASN A 39 -11.87 11.88 -13.26
C ASN A 39 -10.44 12.47 -13.37
N ASN A 40 -9.63 11.94 -14.27
CA ASN A 40 -8.21 12.28 -14.49
C ASN A 40 -7.30 12.11 -13.26
N CYS A 41 -7.66 11.22 -12.33
CA CYS A 41 -6.90 10.95 -11.12
C CYS A 41 -6.99 9.46 -10.75
N HIS A 42 -5.87 8.83 -10.43
CA HIS A 42 -5.85 7.49 -9.84
C HIS A 42 -5.79 7.59 -8.32
N PHE A 43 -6.52 6.71 -7.63
CA PHE A 43 -6.35 6.49 -6.19
C PHE A 43 -5.67 5.14 -6.01
N VAL A 44 -4.51 5.13 -5.36
CA VAL A 44 -3.75 3.90 -5.10
C VAL A 44 -3.64 3.71 -3.60
N VAL A 45 -4.09 2.56 -3.10
CA VAL A 45 -3.97 2.19 -1.69
C VAL A 45 -3.08 0.96 -1.55
N PHE A 46 -2.04 1.10 -0.75
CA PHE A 46 -1.24 0.02 -0.20
C PHE A 46 -1.82 -0.36 1.17
N SER A 47 -2.32 -1.58 1.34
CA SER A 47 -2.81 -2.06 2.63
C SER A 47 -1.95 -3.20 3.16
N ASP A 48 -1.42 -3.03 4.36
CA ASP A 48 -0.72 -4.09 5.08
C ASP A 48 -1.70 -5.25 5.32
N LEU A 49 -1.19 -6.49 5.24
CA LEU A 49 -2.03 -7.67 5.38
C LEU A 49 -2.42 -7.93 6.85
N ASP A 50 -1.79 -7.23 7.80
CA ASP A 50 -1.89 -7.47 9.23
C ASP A 50 -1.61 -8.94 9.56
N GLU A 51 -0.55 -9.48 8.96
CA GLU A 51 -0.11 -10.86 9.11
C GLU A 51 1.34 -10.89 9.59
N PRO A 52 1.72 -11.91 10.39
CA PRO A 52 3.14 -12.14 10.65
C PRO A 52 3.87 -12.43 9.32
N ASP A 53 5.13 -12.01 9.26
CA ASP A 53 6.02 -12.28 8.12
C ASP A 53 5.49 -11.79 6.75
N SER A 54 4.73 -10.69 6.73
CA SER A 54 4.33 -9.99 5.50
C SER A 54 5.49 -9.26 4.81
N GLY A 55 6.69 -9.31 5.36
CA GLY A 55 7.92 -8.78 4.79
C GLY A 55 8.31 -7.40 5.33
N THR A 56 8.99 -6.62 4.50
CA THR A 56 9.34 -5.24 4.79
C THR A 56 8.09 -4.36 4.80
N SER A 57 8.04 -3.41 5.74
CA SER A 57 6.91 -2.48 5.85
C SER A 57 6.70 -1.67 4.58
N ILE A 58 5.44 -1.27 4.35
CA ILE A 58 5.05 -0.39 3.24
C ILE A 58 5.81 0.93 3.36
N THR A 59 5.90 1.51 4.56
CA THR A 59 6.58 2.78 4.81
C THR A 59 8.02 2.77 4.28
N ASN A 60 8.76 1.71 4.59
CA ASN A 60 10.16 1.57 4.21
C ASN A 60 10.34 1.27 2.71
N SER A 61 9.30 0.75 2.04
CA SER A 61 9.33 0.42 0.60
C SER A 61 8.52 1.39 -0.25
N SER A 62 8.00 2.47 0.33
CA SER A 62 6.93 3.30 -0.23
C SER A 62 7.30 3.91 -1.59
N GLU A 63 8.50 4.50 -1.70
CA GLU A 63 9.06 5.05 -2.95
C GLU A 63 9.15 4.00 -4.07
N ASN A 64 9.68 2.82 -3.74
CA ASN A 64 9.83 1.71 -4.68
C ASN A 64 8.47 1.17 -5.12
N LEU A 65 7.57 0.95 -4.16
CA LEU A 65 6.20 0.50 -4.42
C LEU A 65 5.47 1.47 -5.33
N ALA A 66 5.45 2.76 -5.02
CA ALA A 66 4.81 3.78 -5.85
C ALA A 66 5.41 3.78 -7.27
N THR A 67 6.74 3.61 -7.39
CA THR A 67 7.42 3.53 -8.69
C THR A 67 7.01 2.28 -9.47
N PHE A 68 6.97 1.11 -8.84
CA PHE A 68 6.53 -0.13 -9.48
C PHE A 68 5.08 -0.04 -9.93
N ILE A 69 4.17 0.44 -9.08
CA ILE A 69 2.76 0.59 -9.43
C ILE A 69 2.58 1.49 -10.64
N ARG A 70 3.22 2.66 -10.66
CA ARG A 70 3.10 3.59 -11.79
C ARG A 70 3.57 2.95 -13.09
N ARG A 71 4.68 2.22 -13.06
CA ARG A 71 5.29 1.59 -14.23
C ARG A 71 4.51 0.38 -14.73
N ASP A 72 4.23 -0.58 -13.85
CA ASP A 72 3.61 -1.87 -14.21
C ASP A 72 2.16 -1.72 -14.65
N PHE A 73 1.42 -0.77 -14.04
CA PHE A 73 0.03 -0.50 -14.40
C PHE A 73 -0.15 0.69 -15.34
N HIS A 74 0.96 1.25 -15.85
CA HIS A 74 0.96 2.38 -16.79
C HIS A 74 0.04 3.54 -16.34
N LEU A 75 0.19 3.96 -15.07
CA LEU A 75 -0.65 5.01 -14.50
C LEU A 75 -0.18 6.39 -14.99
N ASP A 76 -1.05 7.06 -15.74
CA ASP A 76 -0.83 8.42 -16.25
C ASP A 76 -1.60 9.46 -15.42
N GLY A 77 -1.20 10.73 -15.53
CA GLY A 77 -1.85 11.83 -14.81
C GLY A 77 -1.57 11.86 -13.30
N THR A 78 -2.52 12.41 -12.55
CA THR A 78 -2.42 12.60 -11.10
C THR A 78 -2.68 11.29 -10.37
N ILE A 79 -1.86 10.99 -9.36
CA ILE A 79 -2.03 9.81 -8.52
C ILE A 79 -2.06 10.26 -7.06
N LEU A 80 -3.11 9.88 -6.34
CA LEU A 80 -3.22 10.02 -4.89
C LEU A 80 -2.85 8.68 -4.25
N TRP A 81 -1.82 8.71 -3.42
CA TRP A 81 -1.27 7.53 -2.76
C TRP A 81 -1.73 7.46 -1.32
N PHE A 82 -2.10 6.26 -0.91
CA PHE A 82 -2.53 5.96 0.45
C PHE A 82 -1.76 4.77 0.99
N GLU A 83 -1.30 4.89 2.22
CA GLU A 83 -0.78 3.79 3.02
C GLU A 83 -1.79 3.46 4.12
N HIS A 84 -2.07 2.17 4.31
CA HIS A 84 -3.14 1.70 5.18
C HIS A 84 -2.66 0.52 6.04
N TYR A 85 -2.72 0.66 7.36
CA TYR A 85 -2.50 -0.40 8.34
C TYR A 85 -3.83 -0.77 9.01
N PRO A 86 -4.54 -1.81 8.52
CA PRO A 86 -5.92 -2.11 8.90
C PRO A 86 -6.10 -2.71 10.29
N ARG A 87 -5.07 -3.34 10.86
CA ARG A 87 -5.14 -4.04 12.17
C ARG A 87 -6.35 -4.99 12.30
N HIS A 88 -6.72 -5.68 11.21
CA HIS A 88 -7.97 -6.44 11.09
C HIS A 88 -7.84 -7.93 11.48
N ASN A 89 -6.63 -8.48 11.54
CA ASN A 89 -6.38 -9.84 12.05
C ASN A 89 -5.82 -9.81 13.48
N THR A 90 -5.38 -8.64 13.98
CA THR A 90 -4.92 -8.47 15.35
C THR A 90 -6.10 -8.48 16.33
N PRO A 91 -6.13 -9.39 17.33
CA PRO A 91 -7.18 -9.43 18.34
C PRO A 91 -7.33 -8.11 19.11
N GLU A 92 -8.57 -7.74 19.42
CA GLU A 92 -8.89 -6.47 20.09
C GLU A 92 -8.12 -6.25 21.40
N CYS A 93 -7.98 -7.28 22.23
CA CYS A 93 -7.23 -7.19 23.48
C CYS A 93 -5.75 -6.84 23.26
N ILE A 94 -5.13 -7.35 22.18
CA ILE A 94 -3.74 -7.05 21.83
C ILE A 94 -3.65 -5.62 21.29
N ARG A 95 -4.60 -5.19 20.45
CA ARG A 95 -4.65 -3.81 19.94
C ARG A 95 -4.76 -2.80 21.07
N GLN A 96 -5.68 -3.03 22.01
CA GLN A 96 -5.89 -2.17 23.17
C GLN A 96 -4.65 -2.10 24.07
N ALA A 97 -4.03 -3.25 24.37
CA ALA A 97 -2.84 -3.31 25.21
C ALA A 97 -1.64 -2.56 24.62
N ASN A 98 -1.52 -2.51 23.29
CA ASN A 98 -0.43 -1.83 22.59
C ASN A 98 -0.83 -0.43 22.06
N HIS A 99 -2.05 0.02 22.33
CA HIS A 99 -2.63 1.25 21.76
C HIS A 99 -2.56 1.31 20.22
N TRP A 100 -2.63 0.15 19.55
CA TRP A 100 -2.63 0.08 18.10
C TRP A 100 -4.00 0.42 17.53
N GLN A 101 -4.03 1.30 16.55
CA GLN A 101 -5.23 1.69 15.82
C GLN A 101 -5.06 1.41 14.33
N GLU A 102 -6.19 1.36 13.62
CA GLU A 102 -6.18 1.39 12.16
C GLU A 102 -5.66 2.75 11.70
N GLU A 103 -4.64 2.75 10.86
CA GLU A 103 -3.97 3.96 10.40
C GLU A 103 -4.08 4.09 8.88
N VAL A 104 -4.46 5.28 8.41
CA VAL A 104 -4.40 5.63 6.99
C VAL A 104 -3.60 6.91 6.85
N SER A 105 -2.71 6.95 5.87
CA SER A 105 -1.96 8.15 5.51
C SER A 105 -2.10 8.45 4.04
N ILE A 106 -2.29 9.73 3.70
CA ILE A 106 -1.99 10.22 2.36
C ILE A 106 -0.48 10.34 2.25
N VAL A 107 0.09 9.78 1.20
CA VAL A 107 1.53 9.87 0.93
C VAL A 107 1.76 10.74 -0.28
N THR A 108 2.59 11.75 -0.11
CA THR A 108 3.05 12.61 -1.21
C THR A 108 4.51 12.33 -1.50
N TYR A 109 4.88 12.41 -2.77
CA TYR A 109 6.22 12.12 -3.26
C TYR A 109 6.65 13.21 -4.24
N THR A 110 7.95 13.37 -4.41
CA THR A 110 8.55 14.03 -5.57
C THR A 110 8.74 12.99 -6.68
N TRP A 111 8.27 13.28 -7.89
CA TRP A 111 8.53 12.46 -9.07
C TRP A 111 9.68 13.07 -9.88
N ASP A 112 10.76 12.32 -10.11
CA ASP A 112 11.94 12.81 -10.84
C ASP A 112 11.90 12.51 -12.36
N GLY A 113 10.81 11.90 -12.84
CA GLY A 113 10.68 11.41 -14.21
C GLY A 113 10.87 9.90 -14.35
N GLN A 114 11.50 9.24 -13.38
CA GLN A 114 11.80 7.80 -13.39
C GLN A 114 11.33 7.07 -12.14
N LYS A 115 11.42 7.71 -10.97
CA LYS A 115 11.06 7.15 -9.67
C LYS A 115 10.44 8.20 -8.73
N TYR A 116 9.69 7.69 -7.76
CA TYR A 116 9.20 8.48 -6.64
C TYR A 116 10.26 8.59 -5.54
N LEU A 117 10.34 9.77 -4.95
CA LEU A 117 11.34 10.12 -3.94
C LEU A 117 10.70 10.99 -2.83
N SER A 118 11.40 11.09 -1.70
CA SER A 118 11.09 12.03 -0.61
C SER A 118 9.65 11.94 -0.10
N PRO A 119 9.20 10.75 0.35
CA PRO A 119 7.83 10.54 0.81
C PRO A 119 7.52 11.41 2.03
N ARG A 120 6.29 11.92 2.07
CA ARG A 120 5.73 12.65 3.22
C ARG A 120 4.34 12.15 3.52
N TRP A 121 4.12 11.80 4.78
CA TRP A 121 2.88 11.22 5.27
C TRP A 121 2.03 12.27 5.97
N VAL A 122 0.73 12.25 5.67
CA VAL A 122 -0.29 12.98 6.41
C VAL A 122 -1.34 11.98 6.86
N TYR A 123 -1.41 11.75 8.18
CA TYR A 123 -2.39 10.86 8.77
C TYR A 123 -3.80 11.39 8.58
N ILE A 124 -4.71 10.49 8.20
CA ILE A 124 -6.14 10.73 8.07
C ILE A 124 -6.92 9.57 8.65
N LYS A 125 -8.18 9.82 9.00
CA LYS A 125 -9.10 8.73 9.38
C LYS A 125 -9.47 7.90 8.15
N ARG A 126 -9.75 6.62 8.36
CA ARG A 126 -10.19 5.73 7.29
C ARG A 126 -11.45 6.24 6.58
N GLU A 127 -12.43 6.75 7.31
CA GLU A 127 -13.69 7.23 6.72
C GLU A 127 -13.45 8.43 5.78
N ALA A 128 -12.44 9.26 6.10
CA ALA A 128 -12.04 10.36 5.22
C ALA A 128 -11.41 9.84 3.92
N ALA A 129 -10.55 8.81 4.01
CA ALA A 129 -9.98 8.16 2.82
C ALA A 129 -11.07 7.49 1.97
N GLU A 130 -11.96 6.72 2.60
CA GLU A 130 -13.10 6.07 1.93
C GLU A 130 -14.00 7.09 1.21
N THR A 131 -14.25 8.25 1.85
CA THR A 131 -15.01 9.35 1.25
C THR A 131 -14.29 9.97 0.06
N MET A 132 -12.97 10.18 0.12
CA MET A 132 -12.18 10.73 -1.00
C MET A 132 -12.18 9.79 -2.21
N ILE A 133 -12.10 8.48 -1.96
CA ILE A 133 -12.02 7.45 -3.01
C ILE A 133 -13.43 7.08 -3.53
N ASP A 134 -14.46 7.32 -2.73
CA ASP A 134 -15.83 6.80 -2.89
C ASP A 134 -15.85 5.26 -2.90
N ALA A 135 -15.06 4.65 -2.02
CA ALA A 135 -14.89 3.19 -1.94
C ALA A 135 -14.61 2.73 -0.50
N SER A 136 -14.83 1.45 -0.22
CA SER A 136 -14.45 0.85 1.06
C SER A 136 -13.00 0.41 1.09
N LEU A 137 -12.33 0.64 2.21
CA LEU A 137 -10.99 0.15 2.50
C LEU A 137 -10.97 -1.16 3.30
N GLU A 138 -12.12 -1.79 3.55
CA GLU A 138 -12.21 -3.09 4.22
C GLU A 138 -11.27 -4.14 3.60
N MET A 139 -10.74 -5.02 4.45
CA MET A 139 -9.81 -6.06 4.04
C MET A 139 -10.49 -7.38 3.68
N LYS A 140 -11.82 -7.47 3.61
CA LYS A 140 -12.53 -8.71 3.28
C LYS A 140 -12.04 -9.31 1.94
N GLY A 141 -11.89 -10.63 1.92
CA GLY A 141 -11.53 -11.40 0.72
C GLY A 141 -10.07 -11.29 0.26
N TYR A 142 -9.20 -10.56 0.98
CA TYR A 142 -7.83 -10.34 0.48
C TYR A 142 -7.03 -11.64 0.25
N ARG A 143 -7.28 -12.68 1.05
CA ARG A 143 -6.61 -13.98 0.97
C ARG A 143 -6.92 -14.76 -0.31
N SER A 144 -8.01 -14.45 -1.01
CA SER A 144 -8.38 -15.09 -2.28
C SER A 144 -7.94 -14.31 -3.51
N LEU A 145 -7.25 -13.17 -3.33
CA LEU A 145 -6.76 -12.36 -4.44
C LEU A 145 -5.56 -13.03 -5.11
N SER A 146 -5.42 -12.79 -6.42
CA SER A 146 -4.23 -13.18 -7.16
C SER A 146 -3.00 -12.39 -6.69
N SER A 147 -1.82 -12.97 -6.87
CA SER A 147 -0.55 -12.30 -6.58
C SER A 147 0.09 -11.74 -7.85
N HIS A 148 0.70 -10.56 -7.75
CA HIS A 148 1.52 -9.95 -8.80
C HIS A 148 2.92 -9.68 -8.26
N TYR A 149 3.93 -10.23 -8.93
CA TYR A 149 5.34 -10.05 -8.56
C TYR A 149 5.91 -8.84 -9.30
N PHE A 150 6.28 -7.80 -8.55
CA PHE A 150 6.97 -6.64 -9.10
C PHE A 150 8.42 -7.01 -9.38
N SER A 151 8.79 -6.99 -10.65
CA SER A 151 10.19 -7.14 -11.06
C SER A 151 10.95 -5.87 -10.68
N CYS A 152 11.89 -6.00 -9.74
CA CYS A 152 12.85 -4.95 -9.43
C CYS A 152 13.89 -4.89 -10.55
N PRO A 153 13.94 -3.87 -11.42
CA PRO A 153 15.23 -3.52 -11.97
C PRO A 153 16.00 -2.96 -10.77
N VAL A 154 17.03 -3.68 -10.33
CA VAL A 154 18.03 -3.13 -9.42
C VAL A 154 18.47 -1.80 -10.04
N LEU A 155 17.97 -0.69 -9.51
CA LEU A 155 18.52 0.63 -9.83
C LEU A 155 19.82 0.68 -9.06
N ILE A 156 20.88 0.19 -9.72
CA ILE A 156 22.28 0.37 -9.35
C ILE A 156 22.57 1.87 -9.32
#